data_AF-A0A9X2SWX4-F1
#
_entry.id   AF-A0A9X2SWX4-F1
#
_cell.length_a   1.000
_cell.length_b   1.000
_cell.length_c   1.000
_cell.angle_alpha   90.00
_cell.angle_beta   90.00
_cell.angle_gamma   90.00
#
_symmetry.space_group_name_H-M   'P 1'
#
loop_
_entity.id
_entity.type
_entity.pdbx_description
1 polymer ?
#
loop_
_entity_poly.entity_id
_entity_poly.type
_entity_poly.pdbx_seq_one_letter_code
_entity_poly.pdbx_strand_id
1 'polypeptide(L)' 'MKKYAFLFLLLSMFFIFIAQSGNKYRIEIKDGQFVYDEEAVWVISGEMHYTHIPHQY' A
#
# COMPACT_ATOMS: atom_id res chain seq x y z
N MET A 1 -6.07 -37.36 -15.87
CA MET A 1 -6.35 -35.97 -16.29
C MET A 1 -6.99 -35.13 -15.19
N LYS A 2 -8.07 -35.60 -14.53
CA LYS A 2 -8.77 -34.87 -13.45
C LYS A 2 -7.88 -34.42 -12.27
N LYS A 3 -6.90 -35.23 -11.85
CA LYS A 3 -5.95 -34.88 -10.78
C LYS A 3 -5.04 -33.68 -11.09
N TYR A 4 -4.68 -33.49 -12.36
CA TYR A 4 -3.88 -32.36 -12.80
C TYR A 4 -4.73 -31.10 -12.97
N ALA A 5 -6.00 -31.26 -13.37
CA ALA A 5 -6.96 -30.15 -13.40
C ALA A 5 -7.23 -29.60 -11.99
N PHE A 6 -7.36 -30.48 -11.00
CA PHE A 6 -7.52 -30.06 -9.60
C PHE A 6 -6.27 -29.34 -9.07
N LEU A 7 -5.08 -29.86 -9.38
CA LEU A 7 -3.83 -29.21 -9.01
C LEU A 7 -3.67 -27.83 -9.67
N PHE A 8 -4.05 -27.70 -10.94
CA PHE A 8 -4.03 -26.43 -11.66
C PHE A 8 -5.01 -25.41 -11.07
N LEU A 9 -6.22 -25.86 -10.67
CA LEU A 9 -7.19 -25.03 -9.97
C LEU A 9 -6.66 -24.55 -8.61
N LEU A 10 -6.05 -25.44 -7.84
CA LEU A 10 -5.48 -25.08 -6.53
C LEU A 10 -4.35 -24.05 -6.68
N LEU A 11 -3.51 -24.24 -7.70
CA LEU A 11 -2.41 -23.33 -8.00
C LEU A 11 -2.91 -21.96 -8.45
N SER A 12 -3.96 -21.89 -9.29
CA SER A 12 -4.52 -20.60 -9.72
C SER A 12 -5.14 -19.81 -8.57
N MET A 13 -5.83 -20.50 -7.65
CA MET A 13 -6.35 -19.85 -6.44
C MET A 13 -5.24 -19.28 -5.56
N PHE A 14 -4.13 -19.98 -5.41
CA PHE A 14 -2.97 -19.50 -4.63
C PHE A 14 -2.39 -18.18 -5.16
N PHE A 15 -2.25 -18.04 -6.49
CA PHE A 15 -1.75 -16.80 -7.10
C PHE A 15 -2.73 -15.62 -6.95
N ILE A 16 -4.04 -15.85 -6.96
CA ILE A 16 -5.04 -14.80 -6.74
C ILE A 16 -4.93 -14.22 -5.32
N PHE A 17 -4.69 -15.06 -4.31
CA PHE A 17 -4.53 -14.61 -2.92
C PHE A 17 -3.26 -13.76 -2.71
N ILE A 18 -2.16 -14.07 -3.42
CA ILE A 18 -0.90 -13.31 -3.30
C ILE A 18 -1.03 -11.91 -3.92
N ALA A 19 -1.75 -11.79 -5.03
CA ALA A 19 -1.94 -10.53 -5.76
C ALA A 19 -2.74 -9.46 -4.99
N GLN A 20 -3.48 -9.84 -3.93
CA GLN A 20 -4.31 -8.93 -3.15
C GLN A 20 -3.53 -8.15 -2.06
N SER A 21 -2.22 -8.36 -1.90
CA SER A 21 -1.44 -7.74 -0.81
C SER A 21 -0.80 -6.37 -1.13
N GLY A 22 -0.99 -5.85 -2.35
CA GLY A 22 -0.20 -4.75 -2.90
C GLY A 22 -0.84 -3.36 -2.92
N ASN A 23 -1.63 -2.97 -1.90
CA ASN A 23 -2.18 -1.61 -1.86
C ASN A 23 -2.20 -1.04 -0.44
N LYS A 24 -1.01 -1.00 0.18
CA LYS A 24 -0.80 -0.21 1.38
C LYS A 24 -0.03 1.02 0.93
N TYR A 25 -0.67 2.18 0.98
CA TYR A 25 -0.02 3.48 0.84
C TYR A 25 1.28 3.49 1.65
N ARG A 26 2.41 3.31 0.97
CA ARG A 26 3.71 3.11 1.63
C ARG A 26 4.54 4.35 1.41
N ILE A 27 4.72 5.10 2.49
CA ILE A 27 5.71 6.16 2.55
C ILE A 27 7.02 5.51 2.96
N GLU A 28 8.02 5.58 2.09
CA GLU A 28 9.38 5.09 2.31
C GLU A 28 10.38 6.24 2.16
N ILE A 29 11.57 6.08 2.74
CA ILE A 29 12.70 6.97 2.48
C ILE A 29 13.75 6.15 1.76
N LYS A 30 14.06 6.51 0.51
CA LYS A 30 15.09 5.87 -0.33
C LYS A 30 16.00 6.94 -0.89
N ASP A 31 17.31 6.76 -0.74
CA ASP A 31 18.34 7.67 -1.28
C ASP A 31 18.13 9.16 -0.93
N GLY A 32 17.63 9.42 0.28
CA GLY A 32 17.34 10.78 0.76
C GLY A 32 16.07 11.41 0.20
N GLN A 33 15.26 10.66 -0.55
CA GLN A 33 13.96 11.10 -1.08
C GLN A 33 12.82 10.37 -0.38
N PHE A 34 11.70 11.08 -0.20
CA PHE A 34 10.44 10.44 0.17
C PHE A 34 9.86 9.75 -1.06
N VAL A 35 9.45 8.50 -0.90
CA VAL A 35 8.84 7.69 -1.95
C VAL A 35 7.45 7.28 -1.48
N TYR A 36 6.45 7.54 -2.30
CA TYR A 36 5.07 7.14 -2.07
C TYR A 36 4.66 6.19 -3.19
N ASP A 37 4.32 4.95 -2.84
CA ASP A 37 3.89 3.93 -3.80
C ASP A 37 4.83 3.83 -5.04
N GLU A 38 6.13 3.77 -4.76
CA GLU A 38 7.24 3.69 -5.75
C GLU A 38 7.55 4.99 -6.52
N GLU A 39 6.82 6.07 -6.30
CA GLU A 39 7.07 7.38 -6.91
C GLU A 39 7.77 8.35 -5.93
N ALA A 40 8.80 9.05 -6.40
CA ALA A 40 9.48 10.06 -5.60
C ALA A 40 8.60 11.31 -5.42
N VAL A 41 8.38 11.72 -4.18
CA VAL A 41 7.49 12.84 -3.84
C VAL A 41 8.20 13.91 -3.02
N TRP A 42 7.82 15.16 -3.26
CA TRP A 42 8.24 16.30 -2.45
C TRP A 42 7.27 16.50 -1.29
N VAL A 43 7.79 16.50 -0.06
CA VAL A 43 7.00 16.76 1.14
C VAL A 43 7.02 18.26 1.43
N ILE A 44 5.88 18.92 1.26
CA ILE A 44 5.65 20.29 1.71
C ILE A 44 4.82 20.20 2.99
N SER A 45 5.39 20.61 4.12
CA SER A 45 4.78 20.47 5.44
C SER A 45 4.65 21.84 6.14
N GLY A 46 3.65 21.96 7.01
CA GLY A 46 3.43 23.12 7.88
C GLY A 46 3.05 22.66 9.30
N GLU A 47 3.58 23.34 10.30
CA GLU A 47 3.26 23.05 11.70
C GLU A 47 1.84 23.53 12.03
N MET A 48 1.05 22.65 12.65
CA MET A 48 -0.30 22.99 13.09
C MET A 48 -0.52 22.45 14.51
N HIS A 49 -1.00 23.32 15.39
CA HIS A 49 -1.39 22.92 16.74
C HIS A 49 -2.89 22.72 16.77
N TYR A 50 -3.33 21.46 16.81
CA TYR A 50 -4.74 21.11 16.78
C TYR A 50 -5.57 21.80 17.87
N THR A 51 -5.00 21.96 19.06
CA THR A 51 -5.62 22.63 20.21
C THR A 51 -5.90 24.12 19.99
N HIS A 52 -5.27 24.76 19.00
CA HIS A 52 -5.48 26.17 18.68
C HIS A 52 -6.53 26.37 17.57
N ILE A 53 -7.13 25.29 17.05
CA ILE A 53 -8.20 25.35 16.06
C ILE A 53 -9.54 25.45 16.82
N PRO A 54 -10.33 26.52 16.62
CA PRO A 54 -11.67 26.59 17.19
C PRO A 54 -12.53 25.44 16.65
N HIS A 55 -13.06 24.62 17.55
CA HIS A 55 -14.02 23.58 17.20
C HIS A 55 -15.44 24.09 17.37
N GLN A 56 -16.31 23.84 16.38
CA GLN A 56 -17.75 23.94 16.61
C GLN A 56 -18.22 22.70 17.39
N TYR A 57 -18.92 22.97 18.49
CA TYR A 57 -19.60 21.96 19.31
C TYR A 57 -20.91 21.51 18.69
#